data_AF-A0AAD1XSF9-F1
#
_entry.id   AF-A0AAD1XSF9-F1
#
_cell.length_a   1.000
_cell.length_b   1.000
_cell.length_c   1.000
_cell.angle_alpha   90.00
_cell.angle_beta   90.00
_cell.angle_gamma   90.00
#
_symmetry.space_group_name_H-M   'P 1'
#
loop_
_entity.id
_entity.type
_entity.pdbx_description
1 polymer ?
#
loop_
_entity_poly.entity_id
_entity_poly.type
_entity_poly.pdbx_seq_one_letter_code
_entity_poly.pdbx_strand_id
1 'polypeptide(L)'
;MCLALGGEPDKEVQLNLESIEHYEIESKNIQNMLVECKDHILKLSKGPSSRKRVMLNEKINKCIKESQANLEILKMVLEDFAAENFAFQQENEVGMRASKLKILEENLNILKDEHYYKAGAEEQGLLKHQNPVRDFDFEYGDERKNLGINRDSPIFVKFDQNNIKINTVSASISQTIPALKDKMETVHLGSLKVSETMASLSKKDYKNFKRIRNKQNSLKVALYKIRPGHKFWVDVVLILFFIGMLSVMASLLNRP
;
A
#
# COMPACT_ATOMS: atom_id res chain seq x y z
N MET A 1 -19.46 0.37 24.01
CA MET A 1 -18.03 0.74 24.00
C MET A 1 -17.45 0.14 22.72
N CYS A 2 -17.48 0.90 21.62
CA CYS A 2 -16.92 0.46 20.35
C CYS A 2 -15.43 0.80 20.38
N LEU A 3 -14.58 -0.21 20.34
CA LEU A 3 -13.16 -0.05 20.08
C LEU A 3 -13.04 0.57 18.68
N ALA A 4 -12.62 1.83 18.63
CA ALA A 4 -12.15 2.45 17.40
C ALA A 4 -10.85 1.72 17.02
N LEU A 5 -10.96 0.75 16.11
CA LEU A 5 -9.86 0.22 15.32
C LEU A 5 -9.42 1.38 14.40
N GLY A 6 -8.58 2.25 14.94
CA GLY A 6 -8.28 3.59 14.44
C GLY A 6 -7.27 3.62 13.30
N GLY A 7 -7.62 3.00 12.17
CA GLY A 7 -7.12 3.34 10.84
C GLY A 7 -8.33 3.27 9.90
N GLU A 8 -8.53 4.25 9.03
CA GLU A 8 -9.48 4.08 7.93
C GLU A 8 -8.83 3.10 6.96
N PRO A 9 -9.30 1.83 6.85
CA PRO A 9 -8.65 0.81 6.03
C PRO A 9 -8.57 1.23 4.55
N ASP A 10 -9.48 2.12 4.12
CA ASP A 10 -9.48 2.71 2.79
C ASP A 10 -8.22 3.57 2.52
N LYS A 11 -7.70 4.29 3.54
CA LYS A 11 -6.50 5.14 3.41
C LYS A 11 -5.21 4.34 3.35
N GLU A 12 -5.06 3.34 4.21
CA GLU A 12 -3.84 2.50 4.22
C GLU A 12 -3.69 1.68 2.94
N VAL A 13 -4.80 1.14 2.41
CA VAL A 13 -4.78 0.42 1.13
C VAL A 13 -4.47 1.37 -0.03
N GLN A 14 -5.02 2.58 -0.02
CA GLN A 14 -4.75 3.57 -1.05
C GLN A 14 -3.28 4.04 -1.04
N LEU A 15 -2.71 4.32 0.13
CA LEU A 15 -1.29 4.66 0.27
C LEU A 15 -0.37 3.52 -0.22
N ASN A 16 -0.74 2.26 0.07
CA ASN A 16 -0.01 1.11 -0.44
C ASN A 16 -0.07 1.04 -1.98
N LEU A 17 -1.25 1.21 -2.57
CA LEU A 17 -1.43 1.24 -4.04
C LEU A 17 -0.59 2.34 -4.70
N GLU A 18 -0.65 3.57 -4.17
CA GLU A 18 0.14 4.71 -4.67
C GLU A 18 1.64 4.44 -4.57
N SER A 19 2.09 3.80 -3.47
CA SER A 19 3.48 3.34 -3.30
C SER A 19 3.89 2.31 -4.36
N ILE A 20 3.04 1.32 -4.67
CA ILE A 20 3.33 0.32 -5.72
C ILE A 20 3.48 1.01 -7.08
N GLU A 21 2.53 1.87 -7.43
CA GLU A 21 2.49 2.54 -8.72
C GLU A 21 3.69 3.48 -8.90
N HIS A 22 4.01 4.27 -7.88
CA HIS A 22 5.19 5.14 -7.89
C HIS A 22 6.49 4.33 -8.05
N TYR A 23 6.64 3.23 -7.31
CA TYR A 23 7.79 2.34 -7.43
C TYR A 23 7.93 1.76 -8.86
N GLU A 24 6.83 1.31 -9.46
CA GLU A 24 6.86 0.75 -10.82
C GLU A 24 7.22 1.80 -11.87
N ILE A 25 6.74 3.03 -11.72
CA ILE A 25 7.10 4.15 -12.61
C ILE A 25 8.59 4.46 -12.52
N GLU A 26 9.11 4.66 -11.31
CA GLU A 26 10.52 5.04 -11.12
C GLU A 26 11.48 3.93 -11.53
N SER A 27 11.19 2.67 -11.17
CA SER A 27 12.02 1.53 -11.57
C SER A 27 12.05 1.33 -13.08
N LYS A 28 10.94 1.61 -13.79
CA LYS A 28 10.88 1.58 -15.25
C LYS A 28 11.66 2.72 -15.89
N ASN A 29 11.63 3.91 -15.29
CA ASN A 29 12.45 5.03 -15.74
C ASN A 29 13.94 4.69 -15.65
N ILE A 30 14.40 4.12 -14.53
CA ILE A 30 15.77 3.63 -14.36
C ILE A 30 16.09 2.58 -15.44
N GLN A 31 15.22 1.59 -15.66
CA GLN A 31 15.43 0.57 -16.68
C GLN A 31 15.63 1.18 -18.08
N ASN A 32 14.81 2.16 -18.46
CA ASN A 32 14.92 2.85 -19.74
C ASN A 32 16.25 3.61 -19.87
N MET A 33 16.68 4.28 -18.79
CA MET A 33 17.98 4.97 -18.76
C MET A 33 19.14 3.98 -18.95
N LEU A 34 19.12 2.83 -18.27
CA LEU A 34 20.14 1.80 -18.42
C LEU A 34 20.20 1.26 -19.86
N VAL A 35 19.04 1.10 -20.53
CA VAL A 35 18.97 0.71 -21.95
C VAL A 35 19.58 1.78 -22.86
N GLU A 36 19.28 3.06 -22.62
CA GLU A 36 19.88 4.17 -23.37
C GLU A 36 21.41 4.22 -23.16
N CYS A 37 21.87 3.99 -21.94
CA CYS A 37 23.29 3.90 -21.60
C CYS A 37 23.98 2.77 -22.36
N LYS A 38 23.39 1.58 -22.38
CA LYS A 38 23.87 0.43 -23.18
C LYS A 38 24.02 0.82 -24.65
N ASP A 39 23.03 1.51 -25.22
CA ASP A 39 23.09 1.98 -26.61
C ASP A 39 24.21 3.01 -26.84
N HIS A 40 24.50 3.88 -25.88
CA HIS A 40 25.63 4.80 -25.96
C HIS A 40 26.97 4.07 -25.91
N ILE A 41 27.13 3.07 -25.03
CA ILE A 41 28.34 2.23 -24.95
C ILE A 41 28.55 1.44 -26.25
N LEU A 42 27.47 0.90 -26.84
CA LEU A 42 27.51 0.24 -28.15
C LEU A 42 27.84 1.19 -29.30
N LYS A 43 27.45 2.47 -29.22
CA LYS A 43 27.87 3.49 -30.20
C LYS A 43 29.34 3.86 -30.02
N LEU A 44 29.82 3.91 -28.79
CA LEU A 44 31.22 4.14 -28.46
C LEU A 44 32.11 3.00 -28.95
N SER A 45 31.67 1.74 -28.84
CA SER A 45 32.42 0.56 -29.30
C SER A 45 32.65 0.51 -30.81
N LYS A 46 31.88 1.27 -31.60
CA LYS A 46 32.03 1.36 -33.07
C LYS A 46 33.15 2.30 -33.53
N GLY A 47 33.94 2.85 -32.61
CA GLY A 47 35.05 3.75 -32.93
C GLY A 47 34.59 5.09 -33.56
N PRO A 48 33.72 5.86 -32.91
CA PRO A 48 33.26 7.15 -33.43
C PRO A 48 34.42 8.17 -33.46
N SER A 49 34.24 9.24 -34.24
CA SER A 49 35.19 10.35 -34.30
C SER A 49 35.44 10.98 -32.92
N SER A 50 36.61 11.59 -32.72
CA SER A 50 37.03 12.17 -31.42
C SER A 50 35.96 13.04 -30.76
N ARG A 51 35.35 13.99 -31.51
CA ARG A 51 34.26 14.83 -31.00
C ARG A 51 33.02 14.02 -30.55
N LYS A 52 32.61 13.02 -31.33
CA LYS A 52 31.48 12.14 -30.98
C LYS A 52 31.81 11.24 -29.78
N ARG A 53 33.07 10.83 -29.64
CA ARG A 53 33.56 10.04 -28.50
C ARG A 53 33.41 10.80 -27.18
N VAL A 54 33.89 12.04 -27.12
CA VAL A 54 33.76 12.91 -25.94
C VAL A 54 32.30 13.07 -25.53
N MET A 55 31.43 13.41 -26.50
CA MET A 55 29.99 13.55 -26.24
C MET A 55 29.33 12.25 -25.74
N LEU A 56 29.73 11.09 -26.29
CA LEU A 56 29.20 9.80 -25.84
C LEU A 56 29.68 9.48 -24.43
N ASN A 57 30.94 9.72 -24.10
CA ASN A 57 31.47 9.54 -22.74
C ASN A 57 30.76 10.43 -21.73
N GLU A 58 30.49 11.70 -22.06
CA GLU A 58 29.70 12.59 -21.21
C GLU A 58 28.29 12.05 -20.97
N LYS A 59 27.61 11.57 -22.03
CA LYS A 59 26.27 10.99 -21.92
C LYS A 59 26.26 9.70 -21.10
N ILE A 60 27.24 8.82 -21.28
CA ILE A 60 27.36 7.57 -20.51
C ILE A 60 27.59 7.90 -19.04
N ASN A 61 28.54 8.78 -18.73
CA ASN A 61 28.81 9.21 -17.35
C ASN A 61 27.60 9.87 -16.68
N LYS A 62 26.89 10.72 -17.42
CA LYS A 62 25.64 11.33 -16.94
C LYS A 62 24.60 10.25 -16.62
N CYS A 63 24.36 9.34 -17.56
CA CYS A 63 23.39 8.27 -17.39
C CYS A 63 23.71 7.35 -16.20
N ILE A 64 24.98 6.97 -16.03
CA ILE A 64 25.45 6.17 -14.89
C ILE A 64 25.18 6.90 -13.57
N LYS A 65 25.54 8.18 -13.48
CA LYS A 65 25.35 8.99 -12.25
C LYS A 65 23.88 9.15 -11.90
N GLU A 66 23.04 9.50 -12.88
CA GLU A 66 21.60 9.67 -12.65
C GLU A 66 20.93 8.34 -12.29
N SER A 67 21.28 7.25 -12.98
CA SER A 67 20.74 5.92 -12.64
C SER A 67 21.14 5.48 -11.22
N GLN A 68 22.36 5.79 -10.79
CA GLN A 68 22.81 5.49 -9.44
C GLN A 68 22.06 6.31 -8.38
N ALA A 69 21.91 7.61 -8.60
CA ALA A 69 21.17 8.48 -7.69
C ALA A 69 19.70 8.01 -7.54
N ASN A 70 19.06 7.69 -8.67
CA ASN A 70 17.68 7.21 -8.66
C ASN A 70 17.54 5.85 -7.98
N LEU A 71 18.51 4.95 -8.13
CA LEU A 71 18.53 3.67 -7.42
C LEU A 71 18.63 3.84 -5.90
N GLU A 72 19.50 4.73 -5.42
CA GLU A 72 19.62 5.02 -3.98
C GLU A 72 18.32 5.61 -3.41
N ILE A 73 17.71 6.56 -4.12
CA ILE A 73 16.40 7.13 -3.73
C ILE A 73 15.35 6.02 -3.65
N LEU A 74 15.26 5.18 -4.67
CA LEU A 74 14.25 4.13 -4.74
C LEU A 74 14.48 3.05 -3.66
N LYS A 75 15.72 2.82 -3.27
CA LYS A 75 16.09 1.94 -2.15
C LYS A 75 15.69 2.53 -0.80
N MET A 76 15.96 3.81 -0.56
CA MET A 76 15.52 4.50 0.66
C MET A 76 13.99 4.45 0.80
N VAL A 77 13.27 4.77 -0.29
CA VAL A 77 11.79 4.70 -0.30
C VAL A 77 11.28 3.29 0.02
N LEU A 78 11.95 2.25 -0.49
CA LEU A 78 11.58 0.88 -0.18
C LEU A 78 11.88 0.50 1.28
N GLU A 79 12.99 0.96 1.84
CA GLU A 79 13.36 0.73 3.25
C GLU A 79 12.37 1.41 4.20
N ASP A 80 12.02 2.67 3.93
CA ASP A 80 11.00 3.42 4.69
C ASP A 80 9.65 2.69 4.61
N PHE A 81 9.24 2.27 3.42
CA PHE A 81 8.00 1.53 3.22
C PHE A 81 8.01 0.16 3.91
N ALA A 82 9.14 -0.54 3.95
CA ALA A 82 9.27 -1.83 4.63
C ALA A 82 9.26 -1.70 6.17
N ALA A 83 9.68 -0.54 6.70
CA ALA A 83 9.60 -0.22 8.12
C ALA A 83 8.17 0.15 8.55
N GLU A 84 7.38 0.70 7.63
CA GLU A 84 5.95 0.95 7.83
C GLU A 84 5.18 -0.37 7.80
N ASN A 85 4.67 -0.78 8.96
CA ASN A 85 4.02 -2.07 9.15
C ASN A 85 2.57 -2.04 8.61
N PHE A 86 2.41 -1.97 7.30
CA PHE A 86 1.10 -1.88 6.66
C PHE A 86 0.31 -3.18 6.83
N ALA A 87 -0.85 -3.10 7.46
CA ALA A 87 -1.75 -4.25 7.69
C ALA A 87 -2.21 -4.93 6.38
N PHE A 88 -2.11 -4.24 5.24
CA PHE A 88 -2.53 -4.70 3.92
C PHE A 88 -1.38 -5.04 2.96
N GLN A 89 -0.13 -5.03 3.44
CA GLN A 89 1.01 -5.44 2.62
C GLN A 89 0.90 -6.92 2.22
N GLN A 90 1.20 -7.24 0.96
CA GLN A 90 1.32 -8.64 0.56
C GLN A 90 2.66 -9.21 1.03
N GLU A 91 2.62 -10.43 1.55
CA GLU A 91 3.71 -11.13 2.26
C GLU A 91 5.03 -11.21 1.46
N ASN A 92 4.97 -11.15 0.12
CA ASN A 92 6.14 -11.24 -0.77
C ASN A 92 6.42 -9.98 -1.58
N GLU A 93 5.63 -8.91 -1.42
CA GLU A 93 5.63 -7.79 -2.35
C GLU A 93 6.87 -6.90 -2.21
N VAL A 94 7.26 -6.57 -0.98
CA VAL A 94 8.54 -5.89 -0.71
C VAL A 94 9.74 -6.73 -1.15
N GLY A 95 9.66 -8.05 -1.00
CA GLY A 95 10.69 -8.98 -1.49
C GLY A 95 10.83 -8.93 -3.02
N MET A 96 9.71 -8.83 -3.76
CA MET A 96 9.72 -8.66 -5.21
C MET A 96 10.31 -7.32 -5.63
N ARG A 97 9.94 -6.21 -4.95
CA ARG A 97 10.53 -4.89 -5.19
C ARG A 97 12.04 -4.91 -4.94
N ALA A 98 12.49 -5.41 -3.78
CA ALA A 98 13.91 -5.51 -3.45
C ALA A 98 14.70 -6.34 -4.48
N SER A 99 14.11 -7.44 -4.97
CA SER A 99 14.69 -8.25 -6.04
C SER A 99 14.86 -7.47 -7.34
N LYS A 100 13.82 -6.73 -7.77
CA LYS A 100 13.87 -5.89 -8.98
C LYS A 100 14.94 -4.79 -8.86
N LEU A 101 15.04 -4.12 -7.71
CA LEU A 101 16.10 -3.14 -7.42
C LEU A 101 17.49 -3.73 -7.56
N LYS A 102 17.71 -4.91 -6.97
CA LYS A 102 19.00 -5.62 -7.06
C LYS A 102 19.39 -5.92 -8.51
N ILE A 103 18.44 -6.36 -9.33
CA ILE A 103 18.70 -6.66 -10.75
C ILE A 103 19.02 -5.37 -11.53
N LEU A 104 18.37 -4.25 -11.22
CA LEU A 104 18.70 -2.94 -11.81
C LEU A 104 20.11 -2.48 -11.41
N GLU A 105 20.50 -2.68 -10.15
CA GLU A 105 21.86 -2.40 -9.66
C GLU A 105 22.91 -3.27 -10.35
N GLU A 106 22.63 -4.57 -10.52
CA GLU A 106 23.49 -5.47 -11.30
C GLU A 106 23.67 -4.97 -12.74
N ASN A 107 22.60 -4.51 -13.39
CA ASN A 107 22.66 -3.94 -14.73
C ASN A 107 23.47 -2.63 -14.79
N LEU A 108 23.34 -1.77 -13.78
CA LEU A 108 24.17 -0.56 -13.68
C LEU A 108 25.65 -0.91 -13.53
N ASN A 109 25.98 -1.88 -12.67
CA ASN A 109 27.37 -2.32 -12.45
C ASN A 109 27.96 -2.93 -13.72
N ILE A 110 27.19 -3.73 -14.47
CA ILE A 110 27.59 -4.22 -15.79
C ILE A 110 28.00 -3.07 -16.73
N LEU A 111 27.21 -2.00 -16.79
CA LEU A 111 27.49 -0.86 -17.67
C LEU A 111 28.70 -0.04 -17.20
N LYS A 112 28.88 0.11 -15.87
CA LYS A 112 30.06 0.74 -15.29
C LYS A 112 31.33 -0.02 -15.63
N ASP A 113 31.35 -1.32 -15.35
CA ASP A 113 32.51 -2.18 -15.58
C ASP A 113 32.92 -2.13 -17.05
N GLU A 114 31.94 -2.23 -17.96
CA GLU A 114 32.17 -2.16 -19.40
C GLU A 114 32.69 -0.77 -19.85
N HIS A 115 32.17 0.32 -19.29
CA HIS A 115 32.62 1.67 -19.62
C HIS A 115 34.04 1.96 -19.09
N TYR A 116 34.31 1.62 -17.84
CA TYR A 116 35.60 1.91 -17.19
C TYR A 116 36.73 1.00 -17.67
N TYR A 117 36.44 -0.27 -17.99
CA TYR A 117 37.41 -1.15 -18.64
C TYR A 117 37.93 -0.53 -19.95
N LYS A 118 37.05 0.10 -20.74
CA LYS A 118 37.44 0.78 -21.98
C LYS A 118 38.14 2.10 -21.76
N ALA A 119 37.67 2.91 -20.80
CA ALA A 119 38.34 4.18 -20.48
C ALA A 119 39.79 3.94 -20.01
N GLY A 120 40.03 2.93 -19.17
CA GLY A 120 41.36 2.55 -18.72
C GLY A 120 42.25 1.93 -19.80
N ALA A 121 41.69 1.17 -20.74
CA ALA A 121 42.42 0.67 -21.90
C ALA A 121 42.86 1.80 -22.87
N GLU A 122 42.12 2.91 -22.92
CA GLU A 122 42.50 4.10 -23.69
C GLU A 122 43.59 4.93 -22.99
N GLU A 123 43.51 5.12 -21.66
CA GLU A 123 44.51 5.87 -20.88
C GLU A 123 45.90 5.21 -20.83
N GLN A 124 45.97 3.88 -20.90
CA GLN A 124 47.24 3.13 -20.95
C GLN A 124 47.90 3.11 -22.34
N GLY A 125 47.37 3.85 -23.34
CA GLY A 125 47.99 3.97 -24.67
C GLY A 125 47.86 2.74 -25.57
N LEU A 126 47.10 1.71 -25.17
CA LEU A 126 46.81 0.51 -25.96
C LEU A 126 45.90 0.79 -27.18
N LEU A 127 45.31 1.99 -27.26
CA LEU A 127 44.48 2.46 -28.38
C LEU A 127 45.07 3.68 -29.09
N LYS A 128 46.40 3.72 -29.29
CA LYS A 128 47.02 4.74 -30.14
C LYS A 128 46.49 4.67 -31.58
N HIS A 129 45.99 5.81 -32.04
CA HIS A 129 45.51 6.11 -33.38
C HIS A 129 46.39 5.49 -34.49
N GLN A 130 45.84 4.53 -35.24
CA GLN A 130 46.34 4.26 -36.58
C GLN A 130 45.80 5.32 -37.55
N ASN A 131 46.60 6.37 -37.75
CA ASN A 131 46.79 6.92 -39.09
C ASN A 131 48.14 6.36 -39.60
N PRO A 132 48.22 5.85 -40.85
CA PRO A 132 49.38 5.09 -41.29
C PRO A 132 50.45 6.03 -41.84
N VAL A 133 51.46 6.39 -41.04
CA VAL A 133 52.75 6.84 -41.58
C VAL A 133 53.91 6.43 -40.66
N ARG A 134 54.64 5.41 -41.12
CA ARG A 134 56.06 5.05 -40.91
C ARG A 134 56.56 4.61 -39.53
N ASP A 135 57.06 3.37 -39.58
CA ASP A 135 58.30 2.87 -39.02
C ASP A 135 58.51 3.03 -37.51
N PHE A 136 58.04 2.06 -36.73
CA PHE A 136 58.76 1.58 -35.56
C PHE A 136 58.45 0.10 -35.35
N ASP A 137 59.48 -0.73 -35.56
CA ASP A 137 59.51 -2.15 -35.24
C ASP A 137 59.37 -2.32 -33.73
N PHE A 138 58.22 -2.83 -33.29
CA PHE A 138 58.06 -3.46 -31.98
C PHE A 138 57.27 -4.74 -32.19
N GLU A 139 57.99 -5.85 -32.34
CA GLU A 139 57.48 -7.21 -32.20
C GLU A 139 56.99 -7.41 -30.76
N TYR A 140 55.68 -7.30 -30.57
CA TYR A 140 54.97 -8.07 -29.56
C TYR A 140 53.72 -8.64 -30.22
N GLY A 141 53.62 -9.97 -30.18
CA GLY A 141 52.70 -10.78 -30.98
C GLY A 141 51.30 -10.19 -31.13
N ASP A 142 50.95 -9.96 -32.39
CA ASP A 142 49.62 -9.62 -32.86
C ASP A 142 48.63 -10.73 -32.48
N GLU A 143 47.88 -10.53 -31.41
CA GLU A 143 46.47 -10.93 -31.36
C GLU A 143 45.61 -9.69 -31.09
N ARG A 144 45.57 -8.78 -32.08
CA ARG A 144 44.49 -7.82 -32.21
C ARG A 144 43.19 -8.57 -32.50
N LYS A 145 42.58 -9.18 -31.49
CA LYS A 145 41.16 -9.46 -31.56
C LYS A 145 40.49 -8.10 -31.63
N ASN A 146 39.89 -7.80 -32.77
CA ASN A 146 38.75 -6.91 -32.86
C ASN A 146 37.83 -7.29 -31.69
N LEU A 147 37.93 -6.59 -30.55
CA LEU A 147 36.93 -6.63 -29.50
C LEU A 147 35.74 -5.81 -30.01
N GLY A 148 35.23 -6.23 -31.17
CA GLY A 148 33.95 -5.81 -31.71
C GLY A 148 32.93 -6.31 -30.72
N ILE A 149 32.64 -5.47 -29.73
CA ILE A 149 31.52 -5.69 -28.84
C ILE A 149 30.29 -5.54 -29.69
N ASN A 150 29.86 -6.68 -30.21
CA ASN A 150 28.59 -6.82 -30.86
C ASN A 150 27.51 -6.88 -29.76
N ARG A 151 26.25 -6.72 -30.15
CA ARG A 151 25.12 -6.90 -29.21
C ARG A 151 25.18 -8.23 -28.47
N ASP A 152 25.86 -9.21 -29.06
CA ASP A 152 25.99 -10.60 -28.60
C ASP A 152 27.16 -10.82 -27.62
N SER A 153 27.82 -9.77 -27.13
CA SER A 153 28.81 -9.92 -26.06
C SER A 153 28.17 -10.59 -24.84
N PRO A 154 28.84 -11.58 -24.19
CA PRO A 154 28.31 -12.25 -22.99
C PRO A 154 27.84 -11.29 -21.90
N ILE A 155 28.48 -10.12 -21.79
CA ILE A 155 28.15 -9.06 -20.84
C ILE A 155 26.79 -8.42 -21.17
N PHE A 156 26.53 -8.13 -22.44
CA PHE A 156 25.25 -7.56 -22.88
C PHE A 156 24.13 -8.59 -23.00
N VAL A 157 24.47 -9.86 -23.22
CA VAL A 157 23.52 -10.98 -23.09
C VAL A 157 23.04 -11.09 -21.65
N LYS A 158 23.95 -11.02 -20.66
CA LYS A 158 23.58 -11.00 -19.23
C LYS A 158 22.69 -9.81 -18.90
N PHE A 159 23.00 -8.61 -19.43
CA PHE A 159 22.15 -7.43 -19.27
C PHE A 159 20.74 -7.64 -19.82
N ASP A 160 20.60 -8.25 -21.01
CA ASP A 160 19.30 -8.52 -21.62
C ASP A 160 18.53 -9.62 -20.87
N GLN A 161 19.21 -10.65 -20.38
CA GLN A 161 18.62 -11.64 -19.48
C GLN A 161 18.09 -11.01 -18.19
N ASN A 162 18.83 -10.06 -17.62
CA ASN A 162 18.40 -9.29 -16.46
C ASN A 162 17.19 -8.42 -16.78
N ASN A 163 17.10 -7.81 -17.97
CA ASN A 163 15.90 -7.09 -18.40
C ASN A 163 14.67 -8.00 -18.52
N ILE A 164 14.85 -9.24 -18.99
CA ILE A 164 13.75 -10.22 -19.02
C ILE A 164 13.28 -10.52 -17.59
N LYS A 165 14.22 -10.75 -16.65
CA LYS A 165 13.89 -10.96 -15.23
C LYS A 165 13.17 -9.77 -14.62
N ILE A 166 13.63 -8.54 -14.88
CA ILE A 166 12.96 -7.30 -14.44
C ILE A 166 11.51 -7.26 -14.93
N ASN A 167 11.27 -7.61 -16.20
CA ASN A 167 9.91 -7.61 -16.76
C ASN A 167 9.03 -8.70 -16.12
N THR A 168 9.59 -9.88 -15.83
CA THR A 168 8.88 -10.94 -15.10
C THR A 168 8.50 -10.49 -13.70
N VAL A 169 9.43 -9.89 -12.94
CA VAL A 169 9.15 -9.37 -11.60
C VAL A 169 8.14 -8.22 -11.63
N SER A 170 8.25 -7.30 -12.60
CA SER A 170 7.27 -6.21 -12.81
C SER A 170 5.86 -6.75 -13.07
N ALA A 171 5.74 -7.83 -13.84
CA ALA A 171 4.46 -8.47 -14.09
C ALA A 171 3.88 -9.09 -12.80
N SER A 172 4.71 -9.70 -11.97
CA SER A 172 4.30 -10.23 -10.66
C SER A 172 3.90 -9.14 -9.68
N ILE A 173 4.63 -8.01 -9.64
CA ILE A 173 4.24 -6.83 -8.86
C ILE A 173 2.91 -6.26 -9.38
N SER A 174 2.73 -6.17 -10.69
CA SER A 174 1.47 -5.67 -11.27
C SER A 174 0.25 -6.53 -10.91
N GLN A 175 0.45 -7.83 -10.62
CA GLN A 175 -0.63 -8.72 -10.15
C GLN A 175 -1.04 -8.45 -8.69
N THR A 176 -0.20 -7.79 -7.89
CA THR A 176 -0.55 -7.42 -6.51
C THR A 176 -1.55 -6.27 -6.47
N ILE A 177 -1.55 -5.39 -7.48
CA ILE A 177 -2.45 -4.23 -7.58
C ILE A 177 -3.93 -4.64 -7.64
N PRO A 178 -4.38 -5.53 -8.56
CA PRO A 178 -5.77 -6.01 -8.56
C PRO A 178 -6.17 -6.69 -7.25
N ALA A 179 -5.29 -7.53 -6.68
CA ALA A 179 -5.58 -8.24 -5.44
C ALA A 179 -5.75 -7.30 -4.24
N LEU A 180 -5.05 -6.16 -4.21
CA LEU A 180 -5.25 -5.10 -3.22
C LEU A 180 -6.57 -4.36 -3.44
N LYS A 181 -6.92 -4.07 -4.69
CA LYS A 181 -8.22 -3.44 -5.05
C LYS A 181 -9.40 -4.34 -4.66
N ASP A 182 -9.33 -5.65 -4.91
CA ASP A 182 -10.37 -6.59 -4.52
C ASP A 182 -10.56 -6.65 -2.98
N LYS A 183 -9.44 -6.60 -2.23
CA LYS A 183 -9.49 -6.52 -0.77
C LYS A 183 -10.15 -5.21 -0.30
N MET A 184 -9.85 -4.08 -0.95
CA MET A 184 -10.47 -2.79 -0.67
C MET A 184 -11.99 -2.85 -0.86
N GLU A 185 -12.45 -3.36 -2.01
CA GLU A 185 -13.88 -3.50 -2.29
C GLU A 185 -14.58 -4.41 -1.28
N THR A 186 -13.93 -5.50 -0.89
CA THR A 186 -14.46 -6.43 0.12
C THR A 186 -14.60 -5.76 1.49
N VAL A 187 -13.59 -5.00 1.92
CA VAL A 187 -13.63 -4.26 3.19
C VAL A 187 -14.71 -3.16 3.15
N HIS A 188 -14.84 -2.44 2.03
CA HIS A 188 -15.86 -1.42 1.82
C HIS A 188 -17.28 -2.00 1.87
N LEU A 189 -17.54 -3.11 1.18
CA LEU A 189 -18.83 -3.81 1.23
C LEU A 189 -19.13 -4.34 2.64
N GLY A 190 -18.11 -4.81 3.37
CA GLY A 190 -18.23 -5.22 4.76
C GLY A 190 -18.62 -4.06 5.68
N SER A 191 -17.97 -2.91 5.54
CA SER A 191 -18.25 -1.71 6.36
C SER A 191 -19.67 -1.19 6.12
N LEU A 192 -20.14 -1.18 4.87
CA LEU A 192 -21.52 -0.84 4.51
C LEU A 192 -22.54 -1.75 5.20
N LYS A 193 -22.34 -3.08 5.16
CA LYS A 193 -23.23 -4.04 5.84
C LYS A 193 -23.24 -3.85 7.36
N VAL A 194 -22.09 -3.55 7.97
CA VAL A 194 -22.01 -3.25 9.41
C VAL A 194 -22.77 -1.95 9.74
N SER A 195 -22.64 -0.92 8.92
CA SER A 195 -23.41 0.33 9.02
C SER A 195 -24.92 0.07 8.94
N GLU A 196 -25.37 -0.71 7.96
CA GLU A 196 -26.79 -1.04 7.78
C GLU A 196 -27.34 -1.83 8.96
N THR A 197 -26.60 -2.82 9.44
CA THR A 197 -27.00 -3.62 10.61
C THR A 197 -27.06 -2.76 11.87
N MET A 198 -26.10 -1.88 12.11
CA MET A 198 -26.14 -0.89 13.20
C MET A 198 -27.33 0.06 13.10
N ALA A 199 -27.66 0.56 11.90
CA ALA A 199 -28.84 1.39 11.67
C ALA A 199 -30.15 0.62 11.91
N SER A 200 -30.19 -0.67 11.59
CA SER A 200 -31.35 -1.53 11.88
C SER A 200 -31.53 -1.78 13.38
N LEU A 201 -30.43 -2.00 14.10
CA LEU A 201 -30.39 -2.16 15.56
C LEU A 201 -30.87 -0.89 16.26
N SER A 202 -30.37 0.28 15.86
CA SER A 202 -30.80 1.56 16.44
C SER A 202 -32.30 1.81 16.24
N LYS A 203 -32.85 1.47 15.07
CA LYS A 203 -34.30 1.53 14.80
C LYS A 203 -35.09 0.57 15.70
N LYS A 204 -34.56 -0.64 15.96
CA LYS A 204 -35.18 -1.63 16.85
C LYS A 204 -35.16 -1.17 18.31
N ASP A 205 -34.04 -0.63 18.77
CA ASP A 205 -33.88 -0.07 20.11
C ASP A 205 -34.81 1.13 20.34
N TYR A 206 -34.93 2.01 19.35
CA TYR A 206 -35.89 3.12 19.40
C TYR A 206 -37.35 2.62 19.49
N LYS A 207 -37.73 1.59 18.71
CA LYS A 207 -39.06 0.97 18.80
C LYS A 207 -39.30 0.35 20.18
N ASN A 208 -38.31 -0.32 20.76
CA ASN A 208 -38.40 -0.92 22.09
C ASN A 208 -38.56 0.17 23.17
N PHE A 209 -37.79 1.25 23.09
CA PHE A 209 -37.91 2.40 23.98
C PHE A 209 -39.32 3.03 23.91
N LYS A 210 -39.86 3.22 22.71
CA LYS A 210 -41.23 3.73 22.51
C LYS A 210 -42.29 2.80 23.11
N ARG A 211 -42.13 1.48 22.97
CA ARG A 211 -43.02 0.48 23.60
C ARG A 211 -42.98 0.54 25.12
N ILE A 212 -41.79 0.64 25.72
CA ILE A 212 -41.61 0.76 27.17
C ILE A 212 -42.28 2.04 27.69
N ARG A 213 -42.07 3.18 27.00
CA ARG A 213 -42.68 4.47 27.36
C ARG A 213 -44.21 4.41 27.32
N ASN A 214 -44.78 3.78 26.29
CA ASN A 214 -46.23 3.60 26.18
C ASN A 214 -46.77 2.70 27.31
N LYS A 215 -46.08 1.58 27.62
CA LYS A 215 -46.45 0.71 28.75
C LYS A 215 -46.39 1.45 30.08
N GLN A 216 -45.36 2.28 30.29
CA GLN A 216 -45.21 3.07 31.51
C GLN A 216 -46.34 4.10 31.64
N ASN A 217 -46.74 4.76 30.54
CA ASN A 217 -47.87 5.69 30.53
C ASN A 217 -49.20 4.97 30.78
N SER A 218 -49.44 3.80 30.18
CA SER A 218 -50.65 3.01 30.49
C SER A 218 -50.69 2.56 31.95
N LEU A 219 -49.54 2.20 32.52
CA LEU A 219 -49.45 1.82 33.93
C LEU A 219 -49.75 3.01 34.86
N LYS A 220 -49.24 4.20 34.53
CA LYS A 220 -49.57 5.44 35.26
C LYS A 220 -51.06 5.74 35.22
N VAL A 221 -51.71 5.61 34.05
CA VAL A 221 -53.16 5.80 33.90
C VAL A 221 -53.95 4.76 34.70
N ALA A 222 -53.54 3.50 34.66
CA ALA A 222 -54.17 2.43 35.45
C ALA A 222 -54.05 2.69 36.96
N LEU A 223 -52.87 3.06 37.44
CA LEU A 223 -52.64 3.44 38.84
C LEU A 223 -53.49 4.66 39.25
N TYR A 224 -53.63 5.66 38.36
CA TYR A 224 -54.47 6.82 38.61
C TYR A 224 -55.96 6.48 38.72
N LYS A 225 -56.43 5.47 37.98
CA LYS A 225 -57.82 4.97 38.06
C LYS A 225 -58.07 4.13 39.32
N ILE A 226 -57.06 3.44 39.85
CA ILE A 226 -57.17 2.65 41.08
C ILE A 226 -57.19 3.56 42.33
N ARG A 227 -56.48 4.69 42.27
CA ARG A 227 -56.36 5.66 43.37
C ARG A 227 -57.71 6.16 43.95
N PRO A 228 -58.74 6.53 43.15
CA PRO A 228 -60.06 6.85 43.68
C PRO A 228 -60.85 5.62 44.14
N GLY A 229 -60.69 4.46 43.50
CA GLY A 229 -61.34 3.21 43.92
C GLY A 229 -60.90 2.77 45.31
N HIS A 230 -59.63 2.94 45.66
CA HIS A 230 -59.13 2.58 46.99
C HIS A 230 -59.70 3.49 48.10
N LYS A 231 -59.88 4.80 47.83
CA LYS A 231 -60.58 5.70 48.77
C LYS A 231 -62.04 5.31 48.93
N PHE A 232 -62.72 5.02 47.83
CA PHE A 232 -64.12 4.57 47.84
C PHE A 232 -64.32 3.31 48.70
N TRP A 233 -63.46 2.29 48.54
CA TRP A 233 -63.54 1.08 49.37
C TRP A 233 -63.28 1.33 50.86
N VAL A 234 -62.35 2.24 51.20
CA VAL A 234 -62.09 2.64 52.58
C VAL A 234 -63.29 3.38 53.18
N ASP A 235 -63.90 4.29 52.43
CA ASP A 235 -65.08 5.05 52.86
C ASP A 235 -66.29 4.12 53.07
N VAL A 236 -66.50 3.13 52.20
CA VAL A 236 -67.58 2.13 52.33
C VAL A 236 -67.39 1.28 53.59
N VAL A 237 -66.16 0.84 53.89
CA VAL A 237 -65.87 0.06 55.10
C VAL A 237 -66.10 0.89 56.37
N LEU A 238 -65.71 2.17 56.36
CA LEU A 238 -65.98 3.11 57.46
C LEU A 238 -67.48 3.31 57.68
N ILE A 239 -68.26 3.49 56.62
CA ILE A 239 -69.73 3.65 56.70
C ILE A 239 -70.38 2.40 57.30
N LEU A 240 -69.97 1.20 56.85
CA LEU A 240 -70.49 -0.06 57.40
C LEU A 240 -70.13 -0.23 58.90
N PHE A 241 -68.93 0.20 59.29
CA PHE A 241 -68.52 0.20 60.70
C PHE A 241 -69.38 1.15 61.56
N PHE A 242 -69.68 2.35 61.06
CA PHE A 242 -70.55 3.30 61.74
C PHE A 242 -71.99 2.79 61.87
N ILE A 243 -72.55 2.15 60.83
CA ILE A 243 -73.88 1.55 60.87
C ILE A 243 -73.93 0.41 61.91
N GLY A 244 -72.89 -0.42 61.98
CA GLY A 244 -72.77 -1.47 63.00
C GLY A 244 -72.71 -0.91 64.43
N MET A 245 -71.94 0.15 64.65
CA MET A 245 -71.88 0.83 65.96
C MET A 245 -73.22 1.44 66.37
N LEU A 246 -73.95 2.05 65.42
CA LEU A 246 -75.28 2.59 65.67
C LEU A 246 -76.31 1.50 65.99
N SER A 247 -76.24 0.34 65.33
CA SER A 247 -77.15 -0.78 65.64
C SER A 247 -76.90 -1.36 67.04
N VAL A 248 -75.62 -1.44 67.45
CA VAL A 248 -75.24 -1.85 68.81
C VAL A 248 -75.73 -0.83 69.85
N MET A 249 -75.53 0.47 69.61
CA MET A 249 -76.03 1.53 70.49
C MET A 249 -77.56 1.52 70.59
N ALA A 250 -78.27 1.34 69.48
CA ALA A 250 -79.73 1.21 69.46
C ALA A 250 -80.20 -0.05 70.23
N SER A 251 -79.44 -1.15 70.14
CA SER A 251 -79.73 -2.37 70.89
C SER A 251 -79.52 -2.22 72.41
N LEU A 252 -78.58 -1.35 72.81
CA LEU A 252 -78.32 -1.02 74.22
C LEU A 252 -79.38 -0.07 74.80
N LEU A 253 -79.92 0.84 73.98
CA LEU A 253 -81.02 1.76 74.35
C LEU A 253 -82.39 1.06 74.43
N ASN A 254 -82.59 -0.05 73.73
CA ASN A 254 -83.82 -0.85 73.74
C ASN A 254 -83.79 -2.02 74.76
N ARG A 255 -82.79 -2.09 75.64
CA ARG A 255 -82.84 -2.99 76.80
C ARG A 255 -83.67 -2.31 77.90
N PRO A 256 -84.75 -2.94 78.40
CA PRO A 256 -85.61 -2.39 79.45
C PRO A 256 -84.88 -2.23 80.78
#